data_AF-A0A662KK98-F1
#
_entry.id   AF-A0A662KK98-F1
#
_cell.length_a   1.000
_cell.length_b   1.000
_cell.length_c   1.000
_cell.angle_alpha   90.00
_cell.angle_beta   90.00
_cell.angle_gamma   90.00
#
_symmetry.space_group_name_H-M   'P 1'
#
loop_
_entity.id
_entity.type
_entity.pdbx_description
1 polymer ?
#
loop_
_entity_poly.entity_id
_entity_poly.type
_entity_poly.pdbx_seq_one_letter_code
_entity_poly.pdbx_strand_id
1 'polypeptide(L)'
;MINKRTELKSIKGIGIVYEKKLNEAGIETAEDLVLADLKEVSERTGISVNRLREWKKKGRKVIPRKKAIVREDVAKIATIEITDSVAKVTIKGVPHENIPVYRGRFEDVRAEMVKREMAVHLGTKATLWFNQQWYENVPYSVKSRPQKEEKVPERSFFEKLKEWWRK
;
A
#
# COMPACT_ATOMS: atom_id res chain seq x y z
N MET A 1 9.47 4.35 -19.90
CA MET A 1 8.88 5.34 -18.96
C MET A 1 9.95 6.37 -18.63
N ILE A 2 9.78 7.64 -19.05
CA ILE A 2 10.73 8.71 -18.72
C ILE A 2 10.43 9.16 -17.29
N ASN A 3 11.26 8.73 -16.33
CA ASN A 3 11.22 9.27 -14.97
C ASN A 3 11.58 10.76 -15.05
N LYS A 4 10.57 11.64 -14.92
CA LYS A 4 10.77 13.09 -14.90
C LYS A 4 11.54 13.47 -13.63
N ARG A 5 12.87 13.46 -13.70
CA ARG A 5 13.79 13.93 -12.65
C ARG A 5 13.99 15.44 -12.78
N THR A 6 14.30 16.09 -11.66
CA THR A 6 14.39 17.54 -11.61
C THR A 6 15.81 17.98 -11.96
N GLU A 7 15.94 18.79 -13.00
CA GLU A 7 17.24 19.33 -13.40
C GLU A 7 17.87 20.20 -12.30
N LEU A 8 19.19 20.15 -12.17
CA LEU A 8 19.94 20.94 -11.20
C LEU A 8 19.74 22.46 -11.38
N LYS A 9 19.60 22.93 -12.63
CA LYS A 9 19.32 24.34 -12.96
C LYS A 9 18.02 24.86 -12.35
N SER A 10 17.09 23.98 -12.00
CA SER A 10 15.86 24.35 -11.31
C SER A 10 16.13 24.90 -9.90
N ILE A 11 17.29 24.60 -9.31
CA ILE A 11 17.71 25.12 -8.01
C ILE A 11 18.32 26.52 -8.20
N LYS A 12 17.64 27.55 -7.66
CA LYS A 12 18.14 28.93 -7.68
C LYS A 12 19.55 29.03 -7.09
N GLY A 13 20.50 29.42 -7.95
CA GLY A 13 21.92 29.58 -7.62
C GLY A 13 22.82 28.51 -8.23
N ILE A 14 22.28 27.49 -8.90
CA ILE A 14 23.05 26.55 -9.73
C ILE A 14 22.93 26.99 -11.19
N GLY A 15 24.01 27.54 -11.72
CA GLY A 15 24.16 27.83 -13.15
C GLY A 15 24.95 26.73 -13.87
N ILE A 16 25.13 26.89 -15.19
CA ILE A 16 25.80 25.92 -16.07
C ILE A 16 27.19 25.49 -15.57
N VAL A 17 27.96 26.41 -14.97
CA VAL A 17 29.30 26.11 -14.43
C VAL A 17 29.23 25.15 -13.24
N TYR A 18 28.29 25.37 -12.33
CA TYR A 18 28.14 24.52 -11.14
C TYR A 18 27.46 23.21 -11.48
N GLU A 19 26.50 23.22 -12.39
CA GLU A 19 25.90 22.01 -12.93
C GLU A 19 26.96 21.10 -13.54
N LYS A 20 27.84 21.61 -14.41
CA LYS A 20 28.89 20.80 -15.02
C LYS A 20 29.78 20.12 -13.97
N LYS A 21 30.22 20.87 -12.96
CA LYS A 21 31.03 20.32 -11.84
C LYS A 21 30.29 19.24 -11.05
N LEU A 22 29.00 19.44 -10.80
CA LEU A 22 28.15 18.47 -10.11
C LEU A 22 27.97 17.20 -10.95
N ASN A 23 27.71 17.34 -12.25
CA ASN A 23 27.59 16.23 -13.19
C ASN A 23 28.89 15.41 -13.28
N GLU A 24 30.05 16.07 -13.34
CA GLU A 24 31.37 15.41 -13.31
C GLU A 24 31.61 14.65 -11.98
N ALA A 25 30.97 15.08 -10.89
CA ALA A 25 30.96 14.37 -9.62
C ALA A 25 29.84 13.30 -9.51
N GLY A 26 29.10 13.01 -10.58
CA GLY A 26 28.02 12.02 -10.62
C GLY A 26 26.70 12.53 -10.01
N ILE A 27 26.57 13.83 -9.77
CA ILE A 27 25.34 14.47 -9.30
C ILE A 27 24.69 15.11 -10.52
N GLU A 28 23.73 14.42 -11.14
CA GLU A 28 23.09 14.89 -12.37
C GLU A 28 21.74 15.57 -12.14
N THR A 29 21.11 15.27 -10.99
CA THR A 29 19.76 15.75 -10.68
C THR A 29 19.66 16.39 -9.31
N ALA A 30 18.62 17.21 -9.11
CA ALA A 30 18.35 17.81 -7.82
C ALA A 30 18.10 16.74 -6.74
N GLU A 31 17.48 15.62 -7.11
CA GLU A 31 17.30 14.45 -6.26
C GLU A 31 18.65 13.87 -5.79
N ASP A 32 19.59 13.69 -6.71
CA ASP A 32 20.93 13.19 -6.39
C ASP A 32 21.64 14.13 -5.41
N LEU A 33 21.57 15.45 -5.64
CA LEU A 33 22.16 16.46 -4.75
C LEU A 33 21.55 16.43 -3.34
N VAL A 34 20.24 16.15 -3.23
CA VAL A 34 19.58 16.06 -1.92
C VAL A 34 19.97 14.81 -1.16
N LEU A 35 20.28 13.71 -1.83
CA LEU A 35 20.68 12.45 -1.22
C LEU A 35 22.19 12.37 -0.95
N ALA A 36 23.01 13.09 -1.72
CA ALA A 36 24.45 13.04 -1.64
C ALA A 36 25.04 13.43 -0.27
N ASP A 37 26.22 12.87 0.01
CA ASP A 37 27.09 13.33 1.08
C ASP A 37 27.76 14.65 0.67
N LEU A 38 27.50 15.70 1.45
CA LEU A 38 27.99 17.04 1.14
C LEU A 38 29.51 17.15 1.28
N LYS A 39 30.14 16.34 2.15
CA LYS A 39 31.58 16.38 2.36
C LYS A 39 32.30 15.79 1.15
N GLU A 40 31.87 14.61 0.70
CA GLU A 40 32.41 13.96 -0.48
C GLU A 40 32.24 14.82 -1.74
N VAL A 41 31.04 15.38 -1.94
CA VAL A 41 30.79 16.27 -3.10
C VAL A 41 31.65 17.54 -3.01
N SER A 42 31.88 18.08 -1.81
CA SER A 42 32.74 19.24 -1.62
C SER A 42 34.18 18.94 -2.03
N GLU A 43 34.71 17.80 -1.61
CA GLU A 43 36.06 17.34 -1.95
C GLU A 43 36.23 17.11 -3.45
N ARG A 44 35.24 16.51 -4.11
CA ARG A 44 35.29 16.21 -5.55
C ARG A 44 35.09 17.42 -6.46
N THR A 45 34.27 18.40 -6.04
CA THR A 45 33.88 19.54 -6.89
C THR A 45 34.59 20.85 -6.54
N GLY A 46 35.23 20.91 -5.37
CA GLY A 46 35.78 22.14 -4.79
C GLY A 46 34.71 23.16 -4.36
N ILE A 47 33.43 22.78 -4.32
CA ILE A 47 32.34 23.64 -3.87
C ILE A 47 32.23 23.56 -2.36
N SER A 48 32.10 24.71 -1.67
CA SER A 48 32.00 24.71 -0.21
C SER A 48 30.78 23.94 0.30
N VAL A 49 30.96 23.19 1.39
CA VAL A 49 29.89 22.44 2.07
C VAL A 49 28.70 23.33 2.39
N ASN A 50 28.92 24.59 2.81
CA ASN A 50 27.85 25.53 3.11
C ASN A 50 26.98 25.84 1.88
N ARG A 51 27.60 26.05 0.72
CA ARG A 51 26.88 26.29 -0.53
C ARG A 51 26.10 25.05 -0.97
N LEU A 52 26.72 23.87 -0.89
CA LEU A 52 26.03 22.61 -1.16
C LEU A 52 24.85 22.37 -0.22
N ARG A 53 24.98 22.74 1.07
CA ARG A 53 23.91 22.66 2.06
C ARG A 53 22.74 23.58 1.70
N GLU A 54 23.01 24.81 1.26
CA GLU A 54 21.97 25.71 0.77
C GLU A 54 21.23 25.15 -0.44
N TRP A 55 21.97 24.64 -1.42
CA TRP A 55 21.38 24.04 -2.61
C TRP A 55 20.60 22.76 -2.29
N LYS A 56 21.06 21.93 -1.36
CA LYS A 56 20.29 20.79 -0.83
C LYS A 56 18.98 21.24 -0.19
N LYS A 57 18.98 22.34 0.58
CA LYS A 57 17.76 22.92 1.16
C LYS A 57 16.81 23.47 0.09
N LYS A 58 17.32 24.15 -0.93
CA LYS A 58 16.53 24.68 -2.06
C LYS A 58 16.03 23.55 -2.96
N GLY A 59 16.86 22.54 -3.22
CA GLY A 59 16.57 21.29 -3.93
C GLY A 59 15.32 20.62 -3.39
N ARG A 60 15.23 20.43 -2.07
CA ARG A 60 14.03 19.88 -1.41
C ARG A 60 12.73 20.62 -1.69
N LYS A 61 12.78 21.90 -2.09
CA LYS A 61 11.59 22.70 -2.43
C LYS A 61 11.22 22.61 -3.91
N VAL A 62 12.21 22.49 -4.79
CA VAL A 62 12.01 22.50 -6.25
C VAL A 62 11.82 21.11 -6.83
N ILE A 63 12.42 20.09 -6.19
CA ILE A 63 12.05 18.71 -6.44
C ILE A 63 10.55 18.66 -6.19
N PRO A 64 9.73 18.35 -7.22
CA PRO A 64 8.34 18.09 -6.96
C PRO A 64 8.41 17.06 -5.88
N ARG A 65 7.73 17.30 -4.76
CA ARG A 65 7.43 16.19 -3.89
C ARG A 65 6.78 15.21 -4.86
N LYS A 66 7.52 14.16 -5.28
CA LYS A 66 7.04 12.83 -5.01
C LYS A 66 6.58 13.04 -3.60
N LYS A 67 5.28 13.25 -3.43
CA LYS A 67 4.61 12.63 -2.31
C LYS A 67 5.30 11.28 -2.37
N ALA A 68 6.30 11.08 -1.50
CA ALA A 68 6.33 9.87 -0.72
C ALA A 68 4.86 9.74 -0.48
N ILE A 69 4.25 8.84 -1.27
CA ILE A 69 2.94 8.45 -0.91
C ILE A 69 3.32 7.74 0.39
N VAL A 70 3.34 8.51 1.47
CA VAL A 70 2.65 8.21 2.68
C VAL A 70 1.15 8.16 2.28
N ARG A 71 0.81 7.38 1.24
CA ARG A 71 -0.05 6.24 1.41
C ARG A 71 0.67 5.57 2.55
N GLU A 72 0.16 5.74 3.77
CA GLU A 72 0.30 4.62 4.67
C GLU A 72 0.08 3.39 3.80
N ASP A 73 1.14 2.59 3.65
CA ASP A 73 1.13 1.44 2.79
C ASP A 73 -0.17 0.72 3.12
N VAL A 74 -1.13 0.70 2.20
CA VAL A 74 -2.49 0.30 2.57
C VAL A 74 -2.42 -1.13 3.10
N ALA A 75 -1.44 -1.92 2.65
CA ALA A 75 -1.11 -3.20 3.25
C ALA A 75 -0.71 -3.15 4.75
N LYS A 76 -0.03 -2.11 5.23
CA LYS A 76 0.36 -1.94 6.64
C LYS A 76 -0.75 -1.43 7.55
N ILE A 77 -1.70 -0.68 7.00
CA ILE A 77 -2.80 -0.05 7.76
C ILE A 77 -4.17 -0.66 7.46
N ALA A 78 -4.23 -1.63 6.56
CA ALA A 78 -5.42 -2.39 6.28
C ALA A 78 -5.37 -3.74 6.99
N THR A 79 -6.54 -4.22 7.38
CA THR A 79 -6.71 -5.57 7.91
C THR A 79 -7.93 -6.19 7.25
N ILE A 80 -7.82 -7.47 6.88
CA ILE A 80 -8.88 -8.21 6.20
C ILE A 80 -9.40 -9.29 7.15
N GLU A 81 -10.69 -9.27 7.43
CA GLU A 81 -11.37 -10.36 8.14
C GLU A 81 -12.25 -11.12 7.15
N ILE A 82 -11.86 -12.34 6.81
CA ILE A 82 -12.54 -13.16 5.82
C ILE A 82 -13.57 -14.04 6.53
N THR A 83 -14.80 -14.01 6.02
CA THR A 83 -15.90 -14.89 6.43
C THR A 83 -16.50 -15.53 5.18
N ASP A 84 -16.25 -16.83 4.97
CA ASP A 84 -16.67 -17.58 3.79
C ASP A 84 -16.23 -16.93 2.45
N SER A 85 -17.16 -16.35 1.69
CA SER A 85 -16.94 -15.74 0.36
C SER A 85 -16.81 -14.22 0.39
N VAL A 86 -16.92 -13.60 1.57
CA VAL A 86 -16.83 -12.15 1.75
C VAL A 86 -15.80 -11.78 2.82
N ALA A 87 -15.38 -10.53 2.81
CA ALA A 87 -14.47 -9.98 3.79
C ALA A 87 -14.98 -8.64 4.32
N LYS A 88 -14.58 -8.35 5.55
CA LYS A 88 -14.53 -7.00 6.10
C LYS A 88 -13.11 -6.49 5.97
N VAL A 89 -12.94 -5.38 5.25
CA VAL A 89 -11.64 -4.72 5.05
C VAL A 89 -11.67 -3.42 5.85
N THR A 90 -10.77 -3.28 6.82
CA THR A 90 -10.64 -2.06 7.60
C THR A 90 -9.42 -1.29 7.13
N ILE A 91 -9.56 -0.06 6.63
CA ILE A 91 -8.44 0.78 6.17
C ILE A 91 -8.39 2.02 7.06
N LYS A 92 -7.29 2.24 7.80
CA LYS A 92 -7.18 3.34 8.78
C LYS A 92 -8.34 3.39 9.78
N GLY A 93 -8.84 2.23 10.22
CA GLY A 93 -9.98 2.15 11.13
C GLY A 93 -11.35 2.36 10.48
N VAL A 94 -11.43 2.64 9.17
CA VAL A 94 -12.71 2.74 8.44
C VAL A 94 -13.09 1.35 7.93
N PRO A 95 -14.23 0.77 8.38
CA PRO A 95 -14.65 -0.56 7.96
C PRO A 95 -15.36 -0.50 6.60
N HIS A 96 -15.07 -1.49 5.77
CA HIS A 96 -15.75 -1.76 4.51
C HIS A 96 -16.21 -3.23 4.51
N GLU A 97 -17.51 -3.46 4.36
CA GLU A 97 -18.12 -4.79 4.54
C GLU A 97 -18.61 -5.36 3.21
N ASN A 98 -18.91 -6.67 3.19
CA ASN A 98 -19.40 -7.39 2.01
C ASN A 98 -18.45 -7.37 0.81
N ILE A 99 -17.15 -7.38 1.08
CA ILE A 99 -16.11 -7.30 0.04
C ILE A 99 -15.90 -8.69 -0.54
N PRO A 100 -16.07 -8.90 -1.87
CA PRO A 100 -15.97 -10.24 -2.45
C PRO A 100 -14.55 -10.79 -2.33
N VAL A 101 -14.46 -12.06 -1.90
CA VAL A 101 -13.21 -12.80 -1.77
C VAL A 101 -13.10 -13.83 -2.88
N TYR A 102 -12.11 -13.65 -3.75
CA TYR A 102 -11.78 -14.55 -4.84
C TYR A 102 -10.68 -15.52 -4.40
N ARG A 103 -10.85 -16.79 -4.75
CA ARG A 103 -9.88 -17.86 -4.51
C ARG A 103 -9.44 -18.46 -5.85
N GLY A 104 -8.31 -19.16 -5.86
CA GLY A 104 -7.73 -19.75 -7.06
C GLY A 104 -6.57 -18.92 -7.62
N ARG A 105 -6.18 -19.21 -8.86
CA ARG A 105 -5.05 -18.54 -9.52
C ARG A 105 -5.37 -17.07 -9.75
N PHE A 106 -4.43 -16.18 -9.40
CA PHE A 106 -4.64 -14.73 -9.44
C PHE A 106 -4.96 -14.23 -10.85
N GLU A 107 -4.25 -14.73 -11.86
CA GLU A 107 -4.43 -14.30 -13.25
C GLU A 107 -5.87 -14.53 -13.76
N ASP A 108 -6.52 -15.59 -13.30
CA ASP A 108 -7.86 -15.99 -13.77
C ASP A 108 -8.96 -15.08 -13.20
N VAL A 109 -8.78 -14.61 -11.96
CA VAL A 109 -9.79 -13.81 -11.25
C VAL A 109 -9.54 -12.31 -11.32
N ARG A 110 -8.33 -11.88 -11.67
CA ARG A 110 -7.92 -10.47 -11.71
C ARG A 110 -8.86 -9.61 -12.56
N ALA A 111 -9.29 -10.12 -13.73
CA ALA A 111 -10.15 -9.39 -14.66
C ALA A 111 -11.55 -9.10 -14.07
N GLU A 112 -12.08 -9.98 -13.22
CA GLU A 112 -13.35 -9.76 -12.52
C GLU A 112 -13.19 -8.81 -11.33
N MET A 113 -12.08 -8.92 -10.62
CA MET A 113 -11.79 -8.07 -9.46
C MET A 113 -11.67 -6.59 -9.82
N VAL A 114 -11.03 -6.26 -10.95
CA VAL A 114 -10.84 -4.86 -11.38
C VAL A 114 -12.16 -4.16 -11.76
N LYS A 115 -13.22 -4.93 -12.04
CA LYS A 115 -14.57 -4.39 -12.30
C LYS A 115 -15.26 -3.89 -11.02
N ARG A 116 -14.72 -4.26 -9.85
CA ARG A 116 -15.26 -3.86 -8.54
C ARG A 116 -14.52 -2.63 -8.02
N GLU A 117 -15.19 -1.87 -7.17
CA GLU A 117 -14.55 -0.79 -6.41
C GLU A 117 -13.52 -1.36 -5.41
N MET A 118 -13.82 -2.52 -4.82
CA MET A 118 -12.93 -3.23 -3.92
C MET A 118 -13.12 -4.74 -4.01
N ALA A 119 -12.03 -5.49 -3.96
CA ALA A 119 -12.05 -6.95 -3.98
C ALA A 119 -10.83 -7.53 -3.27
N VAL A 120 -10.97 -8.71 -2.69
CA VAL A 120 -9.88 -9.44 -2.03
C VAL A 120 -9.59 -10.71 -2.82
N HIS A 121 -8.31 -10.97 -3.07
CA HIS A 121 -7.83 -12.28 -3.52
C HIS A 121 -7.16 -12.99 -2.36
N LEU A 122 -7.54 -14.24 -2.13
CA LEU A 122 -6.94 -15.11 -1.13
C LEU A 122 -6.17 -16.24 -1.81
N GLY A 123 -4.84 -16.06 -1.91
CA GLY A 123 -3.88 -17.10 -2.29
C GLY A 123 -3.04 -17.53 -1.08
N THR A 124 -1.73 -17.69 -1.27
CA THR A 124 -0.76 -17.85 -0.17
C THR A 124 -0.66 -16.60 0.70
N LYS A 125 -0.96 -15.44 0.11
CA LYS A 125 -1.03 -14.12 0.73
C LYS A 125 -2.35 -13.48 0.32
N ALA A 126 -2.89 -12.61 1.17
CA ALA A 126 -4.04 -11.81 0.81
C ALA A 126 -3.63 -10.58 0.00
N THR A 127 -4.33 -10.33 -1.09
CA THR A 127 -4.13 -9.17 -1.97
C THR A 127 -5.43 -8.38 -2.06
N LEU A 128 -5.35 -7.07 -1.84
CA LEU A 128 -6.48 -6.15 -1.90
C LEU A 128 -6.41 -5.33 -3.20
N TRP A 129 -7.50 -5.35 -3.96
CA TRP A 129 -7.78 -4.35 -5.00
C TRP A 129 -8.55 -3.21 -4.37
N PHE A 130 -8.02 -2.00 -4.40
CA PHE A 130 -8.72 -0.80 -3.91
C PHE A 130 -8.17 0.45 -4.60
N ASN A 131 -9.06 1.39 -4.95
CA ASN A 131 -8.70 2.67 -5.56
C ASN A 131 -7.76 2.53 -6.77
N GLN A 132 -8.14 1.62 -7.69
CA GLN A 132 -7.42 1.30 -8.92
C GLN A 132 -5.98 0.77 -8.71
N GLN A 133 -5.70 0.22 -7.53
CA GLN A 133 -4.38 -0.28 -7.17
C GLN A 133 -4.45 -1.62 -6.42
N TRP A 134 -3.43 -2.43 -6.66
CA TRP A 134 -3.16 -3.67 -5.92
C TRP A 134 -2.30 -3.41 -4.69
N TYR A 135 -2.68 -4.02 -3.57
CA TYR A 135 -1.93 -4.03 -2.33
C TYR A 135 -1.73 -5.48 -1.89
N GLU A 136 -0.47 -5.92 -1.85
CA GLU A 136 -0.10 -7.30 -1.54
C GLU A 136 0.28 -7.46 -0.07
N ASN A 137 0.28 -8.70 0.43
CA ASN A 137 0.67 -9.03 1.81
C ASN A 137 -0.16 -8.29 2.87
N VAL A 138 -1.44 -8.05 2.60
CA VAL A 138 -2.32 -7.41 3.58
C VAL A 138 -2.59 -8.40 4.71
N PRO A 139 -2.39 -8.04 6.00
CA PRO A 139 -2.72 -8.89 7.12
C PRO A 139 -4.19 -9.34 7.07
N TYR A 140 -4.42 -10.64 7.25
CA TYR A 140 -5.76 -11.20 7.24
C TYR A 140 -5.99 -12.21 8.37
N SER A 141 -7.25 -12.36 8.75
CA SER A 141 -7.73 -13.45 9.59
C SER A 141 -8.90 -14.15 8.90
N VAL A 142 -8.95 -15.48 8.99
CA VAL A 142 -10.07 -16.27 8.48
C VAL A 142 -10.89 -16.71 9.67
N LYS A 143 -12.14 -16.25 9.74
CA LYS A 143 -13.09 -16.72 10.73
C LYS A 143 -13.91 -17.83 10.07
N SER A 144 -13.69 -19.07 10.51
CA SER A 144 -14.68 -20.11 10.30
C SER A 144 -15.95 -19.66 11.03
N ARG A 145 -17.10 -19.60 10.36
CA ARG A 145 -18.35 -19.59 11.10
C ARG A 145 -18.30 -20.79 12.05
N PRO A 146 -18.59 -20.65 13.36
CA PRO A 146 -18.98 -21.83 14.11
C PRO A 146 -20.11 -22.45 13.30
N GLN A 147 -19.97 -23.73 12.95
CA GLN A 147 -21.09 -24.48 12.42
C GLN A 147 -22.22 -24.23 13.42
N LYS A 148 -23.23 -23.46 13.02
CA LYS A 148 -24.54 -23.73 13.58
C LYS A 148 -24.76 -25.15 13.13
N GLU A 149 -24.57 -26.11 14.04
CA GLU A 149 -25.30 -27.35 13.96
C GLU A 149 -26.71 -26.92 13.61
N GLU A 150 -27.12 -27.14 12.36
CA GLU A 150 -28.53 -27.37 12.11
C GLU A 150 -28.83 -28.54 13.02
N LYS A 151 -29.29 -28.24 14.24
CA LYS A 151 -30.17 -29.14 14.95
C LYS A 151 -31.30 -29.33 13.96
N VAL A 152 -31.18 -30.39 13.15
CA VAL A 152 -32.33 -31.11 12.61
C VAL A 152 -33.30 -31.10 13.78
N PRO A 153 -34.50 -30.51 13.65
CA PRO A 153 -35.42 -30.48 14.76
C PRO A 153 -35.72 -31.95 15.08
N GLU A 154 -34.99 -32.52 16.03
CA GLU A 154 -35.37 -33.75 16.69
C GLU A 154 -36.77 -33.46 17.17
N ARG A 155 -37.73 -34.20 16.60
CA ARG A 155 -39.14 -34.15 17.00
C ARG A 155 -39.18 -33.93 18.49
N SER A 156 -39.80 -32.81 18.82
CA SER A 156 -39.51 -32.02 20.01
C SER A 156 -39.51 -32.95 21.22
N PHE A 157 -38.47 -32.88 22.05
CA PHE A 157 -38.48 -33.51 23.39
C PHE A 157 -39.77 -33.17 24.16
N PHE A 158 -40.36 -31.98 23.88
CA PHE A 158 -41.67 -31.57 24.37
C PHE A 158 -42.88 -32.27 23.71
N GLU A 159 -42.81 -32.74 22.46
CA GLU A 159 -43.85 -33.58 21.85
C GLU A 159 -43.91 -34.95 22.54
N LYS A 160 -42.76 -35.59 22.80
CA LYS A 160 -42.70 -36.84 23.58
C LYS A 160 -43.18 -36.65 25.02
N LEU A 161 -42.88 -35.52 25.66
CA LEU A 161 -43.37 -35.22 27.01
C LEU A 161 -44.89 -35.02 27.08
N LYS A 162 -45.49 -34.45 26.02
CA LYS A 162 -46.93 -34.15 25.95
C LYS A 162 -47.77 -35.41 25.76
N GLU A 163 -47.21 -36.46 25.14
CA GLU A 163 -47.85 -37.78 25.06
C GLU A 163 -47.81 -38.53 26.41
N TRP A 164 -46.78 -38.32 27.23
CA TRP A 164 -46.65 -38.95 28.54
C TRP A 164 -47.66 -38.42 29.58
N TRP A 165 -48.14 -37.20 29.42
CA TRP A 165 -49.15 -36.57 30.28
C TRP A 165 -50.60 -36.72 29.78
N ARG A 166 -50.80 -37.45 28.68
CA ARG A 166 -52.13 -37.72 28.09
C ARG A 166 -52.59 -39.17 28.25
N LYS A 167 -51.89 -39.96 29.06
CA LYS A 167 -52.24 -41.35 29.38
C LYS A 167 -52.61 -41.49 30.85
#